data_AF-A0A2E6R9V9-F1
#
_entry.id   AF-A0A2E6R9V9-F1
#
_cell.length_a   1.000
_cell.length_b   1.000
_cell.length_c   1.000
_cell.angle_alpha   90.00
_cell.angle_beta   90.00
_cell.angle_gamma   90.00
#
_symmetry.space_group_name_H-M   'P 1'
#
loop_
_entity.id
_entity.type
_entity.pdbx_description
1 polymer ?
#
loop_
_entity_poly.entity_id
_entity_poly.type
_entity_poly.pdbx_seq_one_letter_code
_entity_poly.pdbx_strand_id
1 'polypeptide(L)'
;MLSALLTLILAVAAHANEPLGSSEQFKIDQVHRSLDNVAKDLERIESADRDDAAALARRGAQRNLDQARDRLDQFLSRNRELVSHPDVMAASTRLDQLADAIGRADAASSSPTAPASGERRAAPAAARKHSATGNSESPSQTAPAADAALSRRQKFELQQIDTSLNNAESSLDAYHDADREDAAALALRGAKRDQAESAERLEAFVAANPAVADSKEVATVRGRITEVASAIGSAEAKAGAARADAATTAATATEDAQAILDLQQAHSDMIASIHGRSVVYYDNPGAVDEALAAIEAAEASAEAIRPTLLEFGQKYGSQGAAIEEALDAAGAEASSTNSRVAYNAMALLGFLDKLRGTRAVSAETVADNVAGRLADIDDYSAKVQQERLEEAAEMIRTGQSIDPNNPRLNRLRSQVDQLAQAKRDEQMARIASATWPGHMSGFDGPGSTDQLSSSVQQYLADDRDWGQSEKRPQDVLAVSVTGPWQVAAKDMFGRPIQWRLPVTVAITDDELRPEGVAQAFELSMVAKEGAPNEAPKSPPWDGFWVGDNYYLRMGELP
;
A
#
# COMPACT_ATOMS: atom_id res chain seq x y z
N MET A 1 -38.29 -31.16 -0.81
CA MET A 1 -37.90 -29.89 -0.16
C MET A 1 -37.17 -30.08 1.16
N LEU A 2 -37.68 -30.87 2.12
CA LEU A 2 -36.94 -31.14 3.39
C LEU A 2 -35.56 -31.80 3.19
N SER A 3 -35.41 -32.69 2.20
CA SER A 3 -34.13 -33.36 1.94
C SER A 3 -33.07 -32.40 1.36
N ALA A 4 -33.46 -31.48 0.46
CA ALA A 4 -32.56 -30.46 -0.09
C ALA A 4 -32.12 -29.41 0.95
N LEU A 5 -32.99 -29.09 1.93
CA LEU A 5 -32.65 -28.20 3.03
C LEU A 5 -31.64 -28.87 3.99
N LEU A 6 -31.77 -30.18 4.22
CA LEU A 6 -30.86 -30.94 5.09
C LEU A 6 -29.47 -31.09 4.46
N THR A 7 -29.39 -31.29 3.14
CA THR A 7 -28.10 -31.36 2.41
C THR A 7 -27.38 -30.01 2.39
N LEU A 8 -28.11 -28.89 2.29
CA LEU A 8 -27.52 -27.55 2.35
C LEU A 8 -26.96 -27.25 3.76
N ILE A 9 -27.66 -27.65 4.82
CA ILE A 9 -27.21 -27.46 6.21
C ILE A 9 -26.01 -28.36 6.54
N LEU A 10 -25.98 -29.59 6.03
CA LEU A 10 -24.85 -30.51 6.22
C LEU A 10 -23.61 -30.11 5.42
N ALA A 11 -23.77 -29.49 4.23
CA ALA A 11 -22.65 -28.97 3.45
C ALA A 11 -21.98 -27.75 4.12
N VAL A 12 -22.77 -26.85 4.71
CA VAL A 12 -22.25 -25.70 5.47
C VAL A 12 -21.52 -26.14 6.74
N ALA A 13 -21.97 -27.21 7.39
CA ALA A 13 -21.31 -27.76 8.57
C ALA A 13 -19.99 -28.52 8.26
N ALA A 14 -19.84 -29.07 7.06
CA ALA A 14 -18.65 -29.84 6.67
C ALA A 14 -17.42 -28.95 6.41
N HIS A 15 -17.60 -27.71 5.96
CA HIS A 15 -16.50 -26.76 5.71
C HIS A 15 -15.99 -26.05 6.97
N ALA A 16 -16.67 -26.19 8.12
CA ALA A 16 -16.30 -25.48 9.34
C ALA A 16 -15.01 -26.00 10.02
N ASN A 17 -14.48 -27.16 9.58
CA ASN A 17 -13.28 -27.79 10.16
C ASN A 17 -12.17 -28.05 9.13
N GLU A 18 -12.33 -27.61 7.87
CA GLU A 18 -11.23 -27.69 6.93
C GLU A 18 -10.20 -26.61 7.27
N PRO A 19 -8.89 -26.94 7.32
CA PRO A 19 -7.87 -25.94 7.59
C PRO A 19 -7.91 -24.87 6.49
N LEU A 20 -7.70 -23.61 6.88
CA LEU A 20 -7.51 -22.53 5.93
C LEU A 20 -6.38 -22.88 4.96
N GLY A 21 -6.54 -22.50 3.69
CA GLY A 21 -5.42 -22.55 2.73
C GLY A 21 -4.24 -21.71 3.23
N SER A 22 -3.03 -22.00 2.72
CA SER A 22 -1.80 -21.37 3.23
C SER A 22 -1.80 -19.83 3.11
N SER A 23 -2.44 -19.30 2.08
CA SER A 23 -2.63 -17.86 1.85
C SER A 23 -3.62 -17.25 2.84
N GLU A 24 -4.75 -17.92 3.08
CA GLU A 24 -5.80 -17.48 3.99
C GLU A 24 -5.31 -17.51 5.44
N GLN A 25 -4.63 -18.60 5.83
CA GLN A 25 -4.03 -18.77 7.14
C GLN A 25 -3.01 -17.65 7.43
N PHE A 26 -2.12 -17.35 6.48
CA PHE A 26 -1.12 -16.30 6.65
C PHE A 26 -1.75 -14.92 6.92
N LYS A 27 -2.86 -14.59 6.23
CA LYS A 27 -3.57 -13.32 6.40
C LYS A 27 -4.26 -13.26 7.78
N ILE A 28 -4.89 -14.35 8.21
CA ILE A 28 -5.48 -14.44 9.55
C ILE A 28 -4.41 -14.37 10.66
N ASP A 29 -3.25 -14.99 10.45
CA ASP A 29 -2.12 -14.87 11.38
C ASP A 29 -1.57 -13.43 11.46
N GLN A 30 -1.68 -12.64 10.39
CA GLN A 30 -1.36 -11.20 10.45
C GLN A 30 -2.38 -10.41 11.27
N VAL A 31 -3.67 -10.76 11.22
CA VAL A 31 -4.70 -10.16 12.09
C VAL A 31 -4.40 -10.50 13.55
N HIS A 32 -4.13 -11.77 13.87
CA HIS A 32 -3.77 -12.19 15.23
C HIS A 32 -2.53 -11.48 15.78
N ARG A 33 -1.48 -11.31 14.97
CA ARG A 33 -0.28 -10.55 15.37
C ARG A 33 -0.58 -9.08 15.69
N SER A 34 -1.48 -8.43 14.95
CA SER A 34 -1.92 -7.07 15.31
C SER A 34 -2.68 -7.07 16.64
N LEU A 35 -3.59 -8.02 16.85
CA LEU A 35 -4.34 -8.14 18.11
C LEU A 35 -3.42 -8.43 19.32
N ASP A 36 -2.36 -9.22 19.14
CA ASP A 36 -1.34 -9.44 20.17
C ASP A 36 -0.59 -8.15 20.55
N ASN A 37 -0.34 -7.27 19.59
CA ASN A 37 0.27 -5.97 19.86
C ASN A 37 -0.68 -5.04 20.63
N VAL A 38 -1.99 -5.06 20.31
CA VAL A 38 -3.01 -4.33 21.10
C VAL A 38 -3.00 -4.80 22.56
N ALA A 39 -2.96 -6.12 22.79
CA ALA A 39 -2.93 -6.69 24.14
C ALA A 39 -1.68 -6.24 24.92
N LYS A 40 -0.50 -6.25 24.29
CA LYS A 40 0.74 -5.74 24.90
C LYS A 40 0.68 -4.25 25.22
N ASP A 41 0.04 -3.44 24.37
CA ASP A 41 -0.12 -2.02 24.65
C ASP A 41 -1.12 -1.78 25.80
N LEU A 42 -2.16 -2.60 25.95
CA LEU A 42 -3.04 -2.58 27.13
C LEU A 42 -2.29 -2.92 28.43
N GLU A 43 -1.43 -3.95 28.42
CA GLU A 43 -0.57 -4.26 29.57
C GLU A 43 0.37 -3.09 29.92
N ARG A 44 0.86 -2.35 28.92
CA ARG A 44 1.65 -1.13 29.14
C ARG A 44 0.84 0.01 29.74
N ILE A 45 -0.44 0.15 29.38
CA ILE A 45 -1.33 1.14 29.99
C ILE A 45 -1.52 0.83 31.48
N GLU A 46 -1.74 -0.44 31.82
CA GLU A 46 -1.93 -0.88 33.20
C GLU A 46 -0.67 -0.75 34.07
N SER A 47 0.52 -0.85 33.47
CA SER A 47 1.82 -0.78 34.16
C SER A 47 2.52 0.58 34.10
N ALA A 48 1.92 1.59 33.46
CA ALA A 48 2.54 2.89 33.30
C ALA A 48 2.45 3.74 34.58
N ASP A 49 3.62 4.04 35.17
CA ASP A 49 3.74 4.94 36.34
C ASP A 49 3.53 6.43 36.02
N ARG A 50 3.48 6.80 34.73
CA ARG A 50 3.34 8.20 34.27
C ARG A 50 2.19 8.32 33.26
N ASP A 51 1.38 9.35 33.43
CA ASP A 51 0.22 9.64 32.57
C ASP A 51 0.58 9.75 31.09
N ASP A 52 1.74 10.35 30.77
CA ASP A 52 2.23 10.49 29.39
C ASP A 52 2.54 9.14 28.73
N ALA A 53 3.10 8.20 29.49
CA ALA A 53 3.40 6.86 29.00
C ALA A 53 2.12 6.05 28.75
N ALA A 54 1.13 6.17 29.65
CA ALA A 54 -0.20 5.59 29.47
C ALA A 54 -0.93 6.19 28.25
N ALA A 55 -0.84 7.51 28.04
CA ALA A 55 -1.42 8.18 26.88
C ALA A 55 -0.76 7.77 25.56
N LEU A 56 0.55 7.54 25.55
CA LEU A 56 1.26 7.03 24.38
C LEU A 56 0.88 5.57 24.08
N ALA A 57 0.81 4.72 25.10
CA ALA A 57 0.41 3.32 24.96
C ALA A 57 -1.05 3.19 24.46
N ARG A 58 -1.97 4.04 24.94
CA ARG A 58 -3.35 4.15 24.40
C ARG A 58 -3.39 4.44 22.91
N ARG A 59 -2.62 5.43 22.45
CA ARG A 59 -2.53 5.75 21.01
C ARG A 59 -1.88 4.61 20.20
N GLY A 60 -1.00 3.82 20.80
CA GLY A 60 -0.47 2.58 20.22
C GLY A 60 -1.56 1.53 20.06
N ALA A 61 -2.27 1.21 21.14
CA ALA A 61 -3.34 0.23 21.20
C ALA A 61 -4.45 0.54 20.18
N GLN A 62 -4.92 1.79 20.11
CA GLN A 62 -5.98 2.20 19.19
C GLN A 62 -5.55 2.02 17.72
N ARG A 63 -4.34 2.48 17.35
CA ARG A 63 -3.84 2.31 15.98
C ARG A 63 -3.70 0.85 15.58
N ASN A 64 -3.23 0.00 16.48
CA ASN A 64 -3.09 -1.44 16.23
C ASN A 64 -4.46 -2.12 16.10
N LEU A 65 -5.46 -1.67 16.86
CA LEU A 65 -6.84 -2.16 16.77
C LEU A 65 -7.48 -1.79 15.42
N ASP A 66 -7.32 -0.54 14.99
CA ASP A 66 -7.84 -0.07 13.70
C ASP A 66 -7.20 -0.84 12.54
N GLN A 67 -5.88 -1.06 12.57
CA GLN A 67 -5.19 -1.91 11.59
C GLN A 67 -5.66 -3.37 11.58
N ALA A 68 -5.96 -3.94 12.75
CA ALA A 68 -6.50 -5.29 12.84
C ALA A 68 -7.91 -5.37 12.23
N ARG A 69 -8.74 -4.36 12.46
CA ARG A 69 -10.10 -4.25 11.89
C ARG A 69 -10.05 -4.15 10.38
N ASP A 70 -9.25 -3.23 9.83
CA ASP A 70 -9.12 -3.04 8.39
C ASP A 70 -8.66 -4.32 7.68
N ARG A 71 -7.70 -5.04 8.26
CA ARG A 71 -7.21 -6.32 7.71
C ARG A 71 -8.27 -7.41 7.75
N LEU A 72 -9.03 -7.51 8.85
CA LEU A 72 -10.11 -8.48 8.98
C LEU A 72 -11.24 -8.18 8.00
N ASP A 73 -11.62 -6.91 7.84
CA ASP A 73 -12.63 -6.47 6.87
C ASP A 73 -12.19 -6.74 5.44
N GLN A 74 -10.93 -6.44 5.09
CA GLN A 74 -10.37 -6.76 3.79
C GLN A 74 -10.36 -8.27 3.54
N PHE A 75 -10.00 -9.08 4.54
CA PHE A 75 -10.05 -10.54 4.45
C PHE A 75 -11.47 -11.04 4.19
N LEU A 76 -12.46 -10.59 4.97
CA LEU A 76 -13.86 -10.97 4.85
C LEU A 76 -14.49 -10.50 3.53
N SER A 77 -14.06 -9.35 3.01
CA SER A 77 -14.54 -8.83 1.72
C SER A 77 -14.19 -9.75 0.55
N ARG A 78 -13.03 -10.42 0.64
CA ARG A 78 -12.49 -11.31 -0.40
C ARG A 78 -12.87 -12.78 -0.18
N ASN A 79 -13.15 -13.18 1.06
CA ASN A 79 -13.45 -14.57 1.44
C ASN A 79 -14.75 -14.63 2.26
N ARG A 80 -15.86 -14.20 1.67
CA ARG A 80 -17.15 -14.06 2.38
C ARG A 80 -17.67 -15.38 2.94
N GLU A 81 -17.37 -16.48 2.26
CA GLU A 81 -17.69 -17.84 2.65
C GLU A 81 -16.99 -18.29 3.95
N LEU A 82 -15.87 -17.66 4.30
CA LEU A 82 -15.10 -17.99 5.51
C LEU A 82 -15.55 -17.22 6.76
N VAL A 83 -16.63 -16.44 6.69
CA VAL A 83 -17.12 -15.65 7.84
C VAL A 83 -17.45 -16.52 9.07
N SER A 84 -17.85 -17.78 8.84
CA SER A 84 -18.17 -18.75 9.90
C SER A 84 -17.01 -19.68 10.24
N HIS A 85 -15.82 -19.48 9.65
CA HIS A 85 -14.65 -20.30 9.96
C HIS A 85 -14.18 -20.05 11.41
N PRO A 86 -13.80 -21.08 12.19
CA PRO A 86 -13.44 -20.94 13.60
C PRO A 86 -12.36 -19.88 13.87
N ASP A 87 -11.29 -19.84 13.07
CA ASP A 87 -10.20 -18.86 13.27
C ASP A 87 -10.63 -17.42 12.98
N VAL A 88 -11.50 -17.23 11.99
CA VAL A 88 -12.03 -15.91 11.62
C VAL A 88 -12.96 -15.41 12.73
N MET A 89 -13.84 -16.28 13.23
CA MET A 89 -14.70 -16.01 14.37
C MET A 89 -13.91 -15.72 15.65
N ALA A 90 -12.81 -16.44 15.89
CA ALA A 90 -11.91 -16.20 17.02
C ALA A 90 -11.21 -14.83 16.90
N ALA A 91 -10.72 -14.46 15.71
CA ALA A 91 -10.14 -13.15 15.46
C ALA A 91 -11.16 -12.02 15.66
N SER A 92 -12.39 -12.16 15.13
CA SER A 92 -13.48 -11.18 15.32
C SER A 92 -13.84 -11.01 16.79
N THR A 93 -14.05 -12.12 17.50
CA THR A 93 -14.39 -12.10 18.94
C THR A 93 -13.31 -11.40 19.76
N ARG A 94 -12.04 -11.69 19.44
CA ARG A 94 -10.89 -11.08 20.13
C ARG A 94 -10.75 -9.59 19.82
N LEU A 95 -11.09 -9.17 18.60
CA LEU A 95 -11.11 -7.76 18.21
C LEU A 95 -12.14 -6.97 19.02
N ASP A 96 -13.35 -7.50 19.19
CA ASP A 96 -14.41 -6.85 19.98
C ASP A 96 -14.03 -6.76 21.46
N GLN A 97 -13.47 -7.83 22.03
CA GLN A 97 -12.98 -7.83 23.43
C GLN A 97 -11.90 -6.77 23.69
N LEU A 98 -10.98 -6.60 22.75
CA LEU A 98 -9.91 -5.61 22.87
C LEU A 98 -10.42 -4.18 22.67
N ALA A 99 -11.38 -3.98 21.78
CA ALA A 99 -12.07 -2.68 21.62
C ALA A 99 -12.78 -2.26 22.93
N ASP A 100 -13.50 -3.18 23.56
CA ASP A 100 -14.15 -2.94 24.85
C ASP A 100 -13.14 -2.66 25.98
N ALA A 101 -11.99 -3.34 25.97
CA ALA A 101 -10.93 -3.12 26.95
C ALA A 101 -10.33 -1.70 26.83
N ILE A 102 -10.06 -1.24 25.60
CA ILE A 102 -9.59 0.13 25.35
C ILE A 102 -10.63 1.15 25.81
N GLY A 103 -11.91 0.96 25.46
CA GLY A 103 -12.99 1.86 25.89
C GLY A 103 -13.13 1.98 27.42
N ARG A 104 -12.94 0.87 28.15
CA ARG A 104 -12.90 0.90 29.63
C ARG A 104 -11.68 1.63 30.18
N ALA A 105 -10.51 1.46 29.57
CA ALA A 105 -9.31 2.18 29.96
C ALA A 105 -9.44 3.70 29.76
N ASP A 106 -10.11 4.12 28.69
CA ASP A 106 -10.40 5.54 28.43
C ASP A 106 -11.40 6.12 29.43
N ALA A 107 -12.48 5.38 29.72
CA ALA A 107 -13.45 5.77 30.73
C ALA A 107 -12.85 5.91 32.13
N ALA A 108 -11.92 5.01 32.50
CA ALA A 108 -11.21 5.08 33.78
C ALA A 108 -10.35 6.34 33.92
N SER A 109 -9.70 6.77 32.83
CA SER A 109 -8.88 8.00 32.82
C SER A 109 -9.68 9.30 32.85
N SER A 110 -10.97 9.23 32.51
CA SER A 110 -11.86 10.40 32.45
C SER A 110 -12.59 10.66 33.77
N SER A 111 -12.38 9.84 34.80
CA SER A 111 -12.99 10.05 36.11
C SER A 111 -12.28 11.19 36.86
N PRO A 112 -12.98 12.29 37.21
CA PRO A 112 -12.37 13.45 37.83
C PRO A 112 -11.85 13.09 39.23
N THR A 113 -10.53 13.19 39.40
CA THR A 113 -9.89 13.07 40.72
C THR A 113 -10.43 14.16 41.64
N ALA A 114 -11.04 13.76 42.76
CA ALA A 114 -11.57 14.68 43.75
C ALA A 114 -10.47 15.65 44.23
N PRO A 115 -10.71 16.97 44.24
CA PRO A 115 -9.68 17.95 44.59
C PRO A 115 -9.32 17.82 46.07
N ALA A 116 -8.02 17.66 46.33
CA ALA A 116 -7.45 17.73 47.67
C ALA A 116 -7.63 19.14 48.25
N SER A 117 -8.28 19.21 49.41
CA SER A 117 -8.56 20.41 50.19
C SER A 117 -7.28 21.03 50.74
N GLY A 118 -6.79 22.09 50.09
CA GLY A 118 -5.71 22.95 50.59
C GLY A 118 -6.26 24.30 51.04
N GLU A 119 -6.28 24.53 52.35
CA GLU A 119 -6.59 25.81 53.00
C GLU A 119 -5.68 26.94 52.48
N ARG A 120 -6.26 28.07 52.07
CA ARG A 120 -5.53 29.35 52.00
C ARG A 120 -6.36 30.53 52.51
N ARG A 121 -5.79 31.13 53.56
CA ARG A 121 -6.15 32.35 54.30
C ARG A 121 -6.45 33.56 53.42
N ALA A 122 -7.39 34.36 53.90
CA ALA A 122 -7.81 35.65 53.35
C ALA A 122 -7.13 36.87 54.02
N ALA A 123 -7.34 38.02 53.37
CA ALA A 123 -7.25 39.43 53.81
C ALA A 123 -5.99 40.25 53.40
N PRO A 124 -6.07 41.60 53.29
CA PRO A 124 -7.19 42.45 52.84
C PRO A 124 -6.77 43.61 51.89
N ALA A 125 -7.80 44.32 51.42
CA ALA A 125 -7.77 45.51 50.56
C ALA A 125 -7.09 46.75 51.16
N ALA A 126 -6.61 47.65 50.29
CA ALA A 126 -6.27 49.03 50.64
C ALA A 126 -6.82 50.02 49.58
N ALA A 127 -7.63 50.96 50.06
CA ALA A 127 -8.14 52.11 49.34
C ALA A 127 -7.16 53.30 49.44
N ARG A 128 -7.11 54.18 48.43
CA ARG A 128 -6.66 55.57 48.61
C ARG A 128 -7.50 56.55 47.77
N LYS A 129 -8.05 57.54 48.47
CA LYS A 129 -8.57 58.81 47.97
C LYS A 129 -7.43 59.84 47.96
N HIS A 130 -7.43 60.78 47.02
CA HIS A 130 -6.95 62.15 47.28
C HIS A 130 -7.75 63.17 46.47
N SER A 131 -8.17 64.19 47.20
CA SER A 131 -8.82 65.44 46.82
C SER A 131 -7.80 66.56 46.66
N ALA A 132 -8.00 67.52 45.75
CA ALA A 132 -7.70 68.94 45.98
C ALA A 132 -8.38 69.85 44.95
N THR A 133 -9.11 70.82 45.48
CA THR A 133 -9.74 72.01 44.86
C THR A 133 -8.73 73.15 44.71
N GLY A 134 -8.98 74.09 43.77
CA GLY A 134 -8.31 75.40 43.73
C GLY A 134 -8.71 76.29 42.56
N ASN A 135 -9.61 77.24 42.81
CA ASN A 135 -10.04 78.35 41.95
C ASN A 135 -8.91 79.36 41.63
N SER A 136 -9.02 80.08 40.50
CA SER A 136 -9.12 81.55 40.46
C SER A 136 -9.21 82.14 39.04
N GLU A 137 -10.14 83.06 38.85
CA GLU A 137 -10.42 83.85 37.64
C GLU A 137 -9.63 85.18 37.55
N SER A 138 -9.30 85.60 36.31
CA SER A 138 -9.33 86.95 35.65
C SER A 138 -8.48 88.14 36.20
N PRO A 139 -8.15 89.22 35.41
CA PRO A 139 -8.69 89.65 34.10
C PRO A 139 -7.69 90.17 33.02
N SER A 140 -8.27 90.52 31.87
CA SER A 140 -7.80 91.06 30.57
C SER A 140 -6.84 92.27 30.54
N GLN A 141 -6.08 92.40 29.43
CA GLN A 141 -5.96 93.65 28.64
C GLN A 141 -5.33 93.41 27.25
N THR A 142 -5.89 94.06 26.23
CA THR A 142 -5.52 93.97 24.80
C THR A 142 -5.02 95.34 24.31
N ALA A 143 -3.88 95.38 23.63
CA ALA A 143 -3.37 96.49 22.81
C ALA A 143 -2.30 95.95 21.82
N PRO A 144 -1.98 96.65 20.71
CA PRO A 144 -1.99 96.05 19.37
C PRO A 144 -0.66 95.47 18.86
N ALA A 145 -0.84 94.52 17.93
CA ALA A 145 0.06 93.86 16.99
C ALA A 145 1.48 94.46 16.81
N ALA A 146 2.41 93.89 17.56
CA ALA A 146 3.80 93.67 17.17
C ALA A 146 4.08 92.20 17.51
N ASP A 147 4.81 91.46 16.64
CA ASP A 147 5.15 90.03 16.79
C ASP A 147 5.02 89.54 18.23
N ALA A 148 3.87 88.94 18.56
CA ALA A 148 3.48 88.69 19.94
C ALA A 148 4.42 87.65 20.54
N ALA A 149 5.47 88.14 21.19
CA ALA A 149 6.47 87.30 21.81
C ALA A 149 5.75 86.39 22.81
N LEU A 150 5.84 85.07 22.58
CA LEU A 150 5.24 84.06 23.44
C LEU A 150 5.67 84.27 24.89
N SER A 151 4.69 84.29 25.80
CA SER A 151 4.96 84.32 27.23
C SER A 151 5.74 83.09 27.65
N ARG A 152 6.44 83.18 28.79
CA ARG A 152 7.21 82.04 29.35
C ARG A 152 6.34 80.79 29.54
N ARG A 153 5.08 80.98 29.95
CA ARG A 153 4.11 79.90 30.12
C ARG A 153 3.75 79.26 28.78
N GLN A 154 3.44 80.07 27.77
CA GLN A 154 3.12 79.58 26.43
C GLN A 154 4.30 78.81 25.80
N LYS A 155 5.53 79.30 25.97
CA LYS A 155 6.74 78.57 25.54
C LYS A 155 6.88 77.22 26.22
N PHE A 156 6.58 77.15 27.51
CA PHE A 156 6.64 75.90 28.27
C PHE A 156 5.56 74.91 27.82
N GLU A 157 4.34 75.36 27.55
CA GLU A 157 3.26 74.50 27.03
C GLU A 157 3.62 73.95 25.63
N LEU A 158 4.15 74.79 24.73
CA LEU A 158 4.66 74.33 23.43
C LEU A 158 5.83 73.35 23.58
N GLN A 159 6.73 73.56 24.54
CA GLN A 159 7.83 72.63 24.83
C GLN A 159 7.32 71.27 25.33
N GLN A 160 6.21 71.21 26.07
CA GLN A 160 5.61 69.95 26.47
C GLN A 160 5.00 69.19 25.29
N ILE A 161 4.37 69.90 24.35
CA ILE A 161 3.90 69.31 23.08
C ILE A 161 5.09 68.77 22.28
N ASP A 162 6.17 69.54 22.20
CA ASP A 162 7.42 69.14 21.54
C ASP A 162 8.04 67.88 22.16
N THR A 163 7.97 67.75 23.49
CA THR A 163 8.42 66.55 24.20
C THR A 163 7.60 65.32 23.82
N SER A 164 6.26 65.46 23.70
CA SER A 164 5.41 64.37 23.23
C SER A 164 5.70 63.99 21.77
N LEU A 165 6.06 64.95 20.91
CA LEU A 165 6.48 64.68 19.53
C LEU A 165 7.82 63.91 19.48
N ASN A 166 8.78 64.29 20.32
CA ASN A 166 10.04 63.55 20.42
C ASN A 166 9.82 62.09 20.88
N ASN A 167 8.81 61.83 21.72
CA ASN A 167 8.42 60.46 22.09
C ASN A 167 7.78 59.70 20.92
N ALA A 168 6.97 60.37 20.10
CA ALA A 168 6.39 59.78 18.89
C ALA A 168 7.49 59.41 17.86
N GLU A 169 8.47 60.30 17.66
CA GLU A 169 9.65 60.04 16.83
C GLU A 169 10.50 58.89 17.38
N SER A 170 10.78 58.88 18.68
CA SER A 170 11.50 57.77 19.34
C SER A 170 10.76 56.43 19.20
N SER A 171 9.42 56.47 19.17
CA SER A 171 8.60 55.28 18.94
C SER A 171 8.63 54.82 17.47
N LEU A 172 8.83 55.72 16.51
CA LEU A 172 9.07 55.37 15.11
C LEU A 172 10.47 54.76 14.92
N ASP A 173 11.49 55.30 15.58
CA ASP A 173 12.82 54.70 15.59
C ASP A 173 12.76 53.28 16.16
N ALA A 174 12.07 53.11 17.30
CA ALA A 174 11.84 51.79 17.88
C ALA A 174 11.03 50.84 16.98
N TYR A 175 10.15 51.35 16.11
CA TYR A 175 9.46 50.54 15.09
C TYR A 175 10.43 50.05 14.02
N HIS A 176 11.38 50.89 13.60
CA HIS A 176 12.39 50.52 12.61
C HIS A 176 13.45 49.56 13.16
N ASP A 177 13.76 49.66 14.45
CA ASP A 177 14.73 48.81 15.14
C ASP A 177 14.13 47.50 15.70
N ALA A 178 12.82 47.29 15.57
CA ALA A 178 12.14 46.14 16.16
C ALA A 178 12.37 44.85 15.35
N ASP A 179 13.05 43.87 15.97
CA ASP A 179 13.26 42.53 15.40
C ASP A 179 12.00 41.64 15.44
N ARG A 180 10.98 42.03 16.22
CA ARG A 180 9.73 41.26 16.37
C ARG A 180 8.53 42.09 15.93
N GLU A 181 7.61 41.46 15.21
CA GLU A 181 6.43 42.15 14.67
C GLU A 181 5.50 42.69 15.78
N ASP A 182 5.37 41.99 16.90
CA ASP A 182 4.58 42.44 18.06
C ASP A 182 5.14 43.73 18.67
N ALA A 183 6.47 43.80 18.80
CA ALA A 183 7.19 44.98 19.26
C ALA A 183 7.07 46.14 18.27
N ALA A 184 7.26 45.88 16.97
CA ALA A 184 7.07 46.89 15.91
C ALA A 184 5.64 47.45 15.94
N ALA A 185 4.62 46.58 16.01
CA ALA A 185 3.22 46.98 16.05
C ALA A 185 2.85 47.74 17.34
N LEU A 186 3.51 47.45 18.47
CA LEU A 186 3.34 48.21 19.70
C LEU A 186 3.98 49.60 19.60
N ALA A 187 5.21 49.69 19.07
CA ALA A 187 5.93 50.94 18.86
C ALA A 187 5.18 51.89 17.92
N LEU A 188 4.67 51.37 16.78
CA LEU A 188 3.87 52.15 15.85
C LEU A 188 2.55 52.64 16.47
N ARG A 189 1.92 51.85 17.34
CA ARG A 189 0.73 52.29 18.12
C ARG A 189 1.09 53.39 19.12
N GLY A 190 2.26 53.30 19.76
CA GLY A 190 2.80 54.35 20.63
C GLY A 190 3.00 55.66 19.88
N ALA A 191 3.66 55.62 18.72
CA ALA A 191 3.88 56.78 17.86
C ALA A 191 2.58 57.48 17.47
N LYS A 192 1.56 56.71 17.06
CA LYS A 192 0.22 57.23 16.73
C LYS A 192 -0.44 57.95 17.90
N ARG A 193 -0.42 57.33 19.07
CA ARG A 193 -1.05 57.90 20.27
C ARG A 193 -0.39 59.23 20.63
N ASP A 194 0.94 59.26 20.67
CA ASP A 194 1.70 60.43 21.11
C ASP A 194 1.63 61.56 20.07
N GLN A 195 1.55 61.24 18.77
CA GLN A 195 1.26 62.21 17.69
C GLN A 195 -0.15 62.80 17.81
N ALA A 196 -1.17 61.97 18.04
CA ALA A 196 -2.55 62.43 18.18
C ALA A 196 -2.74 63.30 19.43
N GLU A 197 -2.14 62.92 20.55
CA GLU A 197 -2.14 63.72 21.79
C GLU A 197 -1.44 65.07 21.59
N SER A 198 -0.32 65.10 20.86
CA SER A 198 0.39 66.34 20.53
C SER A 198 -0.45 67.27 19.65
N ALA A 199 -1.17 66.72 18.66
CA ALA A 199 -2.09 67.47 17.81
C ALA A 199 -3.25 68.07 18.61
N GLU A 200 -3.89 67.28 19.48
CA GLU A 200 -4.99 67.74 20.33
C GLU A 200 -4.53 68.86 21.29
N ARG A 201 -3.36 68.69 21.93
CA ARG A 201 -2.78 69.69 22.82
C ARG A 201 -2.42 70.98 22.07
N LEU A 202 -1.92 70.90 20.84
CA LEU A 202 -1.64 72.08 20.02
C LEU A 202 -2.92 72.84 19.66
N GLU A 203 -3.97 72.14 19.27
CA GLU A 203 -5.27 72.76 18.97
C GLU A 203 -5.87 73.43 20.20
N ALA A 204 -5.83 72.76 21.36
CA ALA A 204 -6.25 73.36 22.63
C ALA A 204 -5.42 74.60 23.00
N PHE A 205 -4.11 74.55 22.78
CA PHE A 205 -3.21 75.68 22.99
C PHE A 205 -3.56 76.87 22.09
N VAL A 206 -3.77 76.63 20.79
CA VAL A 206 -4.15 77.66 19.81
C VAL A 206 -5.51 78.27 20.14
N ALA A 207 -6.49 77.45 20.53
CA ALA A 207 -7.81 77.92 20.92
C ALA A 207 -7.77 78.80 22.19
N ALA A 208 -6.95 78.42 23.18
CA ALA A 208 -6.74 79.21 24.39
C ALA A 208 -5.91 80.49 24.17
N ASN A 209 -5.12 80.54 23.08
CA ASN A 209 -4.16 81.61 22.82
C ASN A 209 -4.24 82.10 21.35
N PRO A 210 -5.38 82.65 20.89
CA PRO A 210 -5.59 82.98 19.48
C PRO A 210 -4.60 84.03 18.94
N ALA A 211 -4.09 84.92 19.80
CA ALA A 211 -3.15 85.99 19.41
C ALA A 211 -1.76 85.48 18.97
N VAL A 212 -1.42 84.22 19.26
CA VAL A 212 -0.12 83.61 18.89
C VAL A 212 -0.27 82.42 17.95
N ALA A 213 -1.47 82.18 17.41
CA ALA A 213 -1.79 81.06 16.52
C ALA A 213 -0.90 81.02 15.26
N ASP A 214 -0.48 82.20 14.78
CA ASP A 214 0.37 82.39 13.61
C ASP A 214 1.84 82.64 13.97
N SER A 215 2.23 82.43 15.23
CA SER A 215 3.63 82.53 15.64
C SER A 215 4.48 81.46 14.94
N LYS A 216 5.75 81.80 14.71
CA LYS A 216 6.72 80.89 14.07
C LYS A 216 6.86 79.58 14.84
N GLU A 217 6.82 79.63 16.17
CA GLU A 217 6.93 78.46 17.04
C GLU A 217 5.71 77.53 16.89
N VAL A 218 4.48 78.07 16.87
CA VAL A 218 3.27 77.28 16.61
C VAL A 218 3.31 76.66 15.22
N ALA A 219 3.73 77.42 14.21
CA ALA A 219 3.90 76.91 12.85
C ALA A 219 4.94 75.78 12.77
N THR A 220 6.03 75.89 13.54
CA THR A 220 7.07 74.86 13.63
C THR A 220 6.53 73.56 14.23
N VAL A 221 5.83 73.63 15.38
CA VAL A 221 5.22 72.45 16.02
C VAL A 221 4.16 71.82 15.11
N ARG A 222 3.33 72.63 14.43
CA ARG A 222 2.35 72.15 13.44
C ARG A 222 3.01 71.43 12.27
N GLY A 223 4.13 71.97 11.76
CA GLY A 223 4.95 71.32 10.74
C GLY A 223 5.45 69.95 11.20
N ARG A 224 6.06 69.88 12.39
CA ARG A 224 6.53 68.62 12.98
C ARG A 224 5.43 67.58 13.17
N ILE A 225 4.26 67.98 13.68
CA ILE A 225 3.08 67.07 13.79
C ILE A 225 2.73 66.46 12.44
N THR A 226 2.81 67.25 11.37
CA THR A 226 2.50 66.82 9.99
C THR A 226 3.57 65.87 9.47
N GLU A 227 4.85 66.15 9.73
CA GLU A 227 5.98 65.27 9.37
C GLU A 227 5.88 63.92 10.08
N VAL A 228 5.65 63.90 11.40
CA VAL A 228 5.46 62.67 12.17
C VAL A 228 4.25 61.88 11.68
N ALA A 229 3.12 62.55 11.40
CA ALA A 229 1.94 61.90 10.83
C ALA A 229 2.23 61.26 9.46
N SER A 230 3.00 61.93 8.61
CA SER A 230 3.43 61.41 7.31
C SER A 230 4.36 60.20 7.45
N ALA A 231 5.30 60.24 8.39
CA ALA A 231 6.21 59.12 8.69
C ALA A 231 5.44 57.90 9.20
N ILE A 232 4.49 58.09 10.12
CA ILE A 232 3.56 57.04 10.59
C ILE A 232 2.80 56.44 9.40
N GLY A 233 2.23 57.27 8.52
CA GLY A 233 1.51 56.79 7.33
C GLY A 233 2.39 55.97 6.38
N SER A 234 3.65 56.37 6.19
CA SER A 234 4.61 55.60 5.39
C SER A 234 4.99 54.27 6.04
N ALA A 235 5.22 54.26 7.36
CA ALA A 235 5.49 53.05 8.12
C ALA A 235 4.32 52.06 8.05
N GLU A 236 3.08 52.54 8.18
CA GLU A 236 1.88 51.71 8.00
C GLU A 236 1.75 51.13 6.60
N ALA A 237 1.99 51.94 5.55
CA ALA A 237 1.93 51.47 4.17
C ALA A 237 2.98 50.37 3.90
N LYS A 238 4.21 50.54 4.41
CA LYS A 238 5.27 49.53 4.32
C LYS A 238 4.92 48.26 5.10
N ALA A 239 4.44 48.39 6.33
CA ALA A 239 3.99 47.25 7.13
C ALA A 239 2.82 46.50 6.45
N GLY A 240 1.89 47.24 5.86
CA GLY A 240 0.77 46.68 5.09
C GLY A 240 1.23 45.92 3.86
N ALA A 241 2.18 46.47 3.09
CA ALA A 241 2.76 45.79 1.94
C ALA A 241 3.52 44.52 2.34
N ALA A 242 4.38 44.59 3.37
CA ALA A 242 5.11 43.42 3.87
C ALA A 242 4.18 42.30 4.35
N ARG A 243 3.07 42.64 5.03
CA ARG A 243 2.04 41.66 5.42
C ARG A 243 1.32 41.07 4.21
N ALA A 244 1.03 41.86 3.18
CA ALA A 244 0.38 41.36 1.96
C ALA A 244 1.29 40.40 1.19
N ASP A 245 2.59 40.71 1.09
CA ASP A 245 3.60 39.86 0.46
C ASP A 245 3.80 38.57 1.26
N ALA A 246 3.88 38.65 2.59
CA ALA A 246 3.96 37.49 3.47
C ALA A 246 2.70 36.61 3.37
N ALA A 247 1.51 37.20 3.34
CA ALA A 247 0.26 36.46 3.18
C ALA A 247 0.17 35.76 1.82
N THR A 248 0.67 36.39 0.76
CA THR A 248 0.74 35.77 -0.57
C THR A 248 1.75 34.62 -0.60
N THR A 249 2.91 34.80 0.02
CA THR A 249 3.93 33.74 0.17
C THR A 249 3.38 32.55 0.94
N ALA A 250 2.70 32.80 2.06
CA ALA A 250 2.04 31.79 2.87
C ALA A 250 0.94 31.05 2.10
N ALA A 251 0.12 31.78 1.33
CA ALA A 251 -0.93 31.17 0.50
C ALA A 251 -0.34 30.25 -0.57
N THR A 252 0.67 30.72 -1.33
CA THR A 252 1.36 29.90 -2.34
C THR A 252 2.02 28.67 -1.71
N ALA A 253 2.70 28.83 -0.57
CA ALA A 253 3.30 27.69 0.12
C ALA A 253 2.26 26.67 0.63
N THR A 254 1.08 27.15 1.02
CA THR A 254 -0.05 26.28 1.41
C THR A 254 -0.62 25.53 0.21
N GLU A 255 -0.76 26.18 -0.94
CA GLU A 255 -1.19 25.55 -2.20
C GLU A 255 -0.19 24.48 -2.67
N ASP A 256 1.11 24.80 -2.67
CA ASP A 256 2.16 23.86 -3.04
C ASP A 256 2.20 22.65 -2.07
N ALA A 257 2.02 22.88 -0.76
CA ALA A 257 1.92 21.82 0.23
C ALA A 257 0.69 20.92 0.00
N GLN A 258 -0.47 21.50 -0.30
CA GLN A 258 -1.68 20.74 -0.63
C GLN A 258 -1.49 19.91 -1.90
N ALA A 259 -0.81 20.45 -2.92
CA ALA A 259 -0.51 19.71 -4.14
C ALA A 259 0.31 18.44 -3.87
N ILE A 260 1.26 18.46 -2.92
CA ILE A 260 2.00 17.25 -2.50
C ILE A 260 1.10 16.24 -1.78
N LEU A 261 0.20 16.71 -0.92
CA LEU A 261 -0.74 15.83 -0.22
C LEU A 261 -1.69 15.15 -1.22
N ASP A 262 -2.25 15.90 -2.15
CA ASP A 262 -3.16 15.40 -3.17
C ASP A 262 -2.44 14.44 -4.12
N LEU A 263 -1.22 14.78 -4.54
CA LEU A 263 -0.41 13.91 -5.40
C LEU A 263 -0.07 12.59 -4.71
N GLN A 264 0.33 12.62 -3.44
CA GLN A 264 0.59 11.39 -2.69
C GLN A 264 -0.68 10.56 -2.51
N GLN A 265 -1.81 11.19 -2.23
CA GLN A 265 -3.10 10.51 -2.08
C GLN A 265 -3.53 9.84 -3.39
N ALA A 266 -3.43 10.55 -4.52
CA ALA A 266 -3.82 10.08 -5.84
C ALA A 266 -3.00 8.87 -6.32
N HIS A 267 -1.75 8.74 -5.86
CA HIS A 267 -0.85 7.67 -6.25
C HIS A 267 -0.52 6.69 -5.10
N SER A 268 -1.26 6.73 -3.99
CA SER A 268 -0.94 5.97 -2.78
C SER A 268 -0.90 4.44 -3.02
N ASP A 269 -1.87 3.90 -3.75
CA ASP A 269 -1.92 2.48 -4.13
C ASP A 269 -0.73 2.07 -5.00
N MET A 270 -0.31 2.93 -5.94
CA MET A 270 0.83 2.66 -6.82
C MET A 270 2.16 2.74 -6.07
N ILE A 271 2.30 3.70 -5.15
CA ILE A 271 3.47 3.80 -4.28
C ILE A 271 3.59 2.56 -3.40
N ALA A 272 2.46 2.02 -2.93
CA ALA A 272 2.41 0.79 -2.16
C ALA A 272 2.77 -0.43 -3.02
N SER A 273 2.32 -0.54 -4.28
CA SER A 273 2.51 -1.76 -5.08
C SER A 273 3.98 -2.12 -5.37
N ILE A 274 4.89 -1.14 -5.41
CA ILE A 274 6.32 -1.36 -5.67
C ILE A 274 7.09 -1.59 -4.35
N HIS A 275 6.97 -2.81 -3.83
CA HIS A 275 7.66 -3.28 -2.61
C HIS A 275 9.09 -3.78 -2.90
N GLY A 276 9.98 -2.89 -3.35
CA GLY A 276 11.39 -3.23 -3.60
C GLY A 276 11.80 -2.91 -5.04
N ARG A 277 12.83 -3.61 -5.52
CA ARG A 277 13.35 -3.40 -6.89
C ARG A 277 12.86 -4.44 -7.89
N SER A 278 12.24 -5.54 -7.46
CA SER A 278 11.57 -6.47 -8.37
C SER A 278 10.09 -6.53 -8.05
N VAL A 279 9.26 -6.66 -9.07
CA VAL A 279 7.81 -6.91 -8.96
C VAL A 279 7.40 -8.31 -9.43
N VAL A 280 8.36 -9.15 -9.80
CA VAL A 280 8.12 -10.55 -10.20
C VAL A 280 8.25 -11.41 -8.94
N TYR A 281 7.13 -11.90 -8.43
CA TYR A 281 7.10 -12.66 -7.16
C TYR A 281 6.83 -14.16 -7.34
N TYR A 282 6.28 -14.56 -8.48
CA TYR A 282 5.96 -15.95 -8.77
C TYR A 282 6.69 -16.42 -10.02
N ASP A 283 6.99 -17.71 -10.03
CA ASP A 283 7.68 -18.37 -11.13
C ASP A 283 6.64 -18.93 -12.11
N ASN A 284 6.01 -18.09 -12.91
CA ASN A 284 5.14 -18.48 -14.03
C ASN A 284 4.95 -17.31 -15.03
N PRO A 285 4.56 -17.56 -16.29
CA PRO A 285 4.37 -16.51 -17.30
C PRO A 285 3.40 -15.39 -16.88
N GLY A 286 2.25 -15.74 -16.30
CA GLY A 286 1.23 -14.76 -15.90
C GLY A 286 1.74 -13.75 -14.88
N ALA A 287 2.57 -14.18 -13.93
CA ALA A 287 3.20 -13.29 -12.96
C ALA A 287 4.23 -12.33 -13.59
N VAL A 288 4.86 -12.72 -14.71
CA VAL A 288 5.75 -11.83 -15.47
C VAL A 288 4.94 -10.78 -16.24
N ASP A 289 3.79 -11.16 -16.80
CA ASP A 289 2.88 -10.23 -17.47
C ASP A 289 2.28 -9.21 -16.47
N GLU A 290 1.83 -9.68 -15.31
CA GLU A 290 1.36 -8.82 -14.21
C GLU A 290 2.46 -7.84 -13.75
N ALA A 291 3.70 -8.32 -13.64
CA ALA A 291 4.84 -7.49 -13.31
C ALA A 291 5.12 -6.41 -14.37
N LEU A 292 5.05 -6.75 -15.67
CA LEU A 292 5.20 -5.78 -16.75
C LEU A 292 4.13 -4.70 -16.67
N ALA A 293 2.86 -5.08 -16.53
CA ALA A 293 1.75 -4.14 -16.39
C ALA A 293 1.90 -3.23 -15.16
N ALA A 294 2.35 -3.78 -14.03
CA ALA A 294 2.61 -3.01 -12.81
C ALA A 294 3.76 -2.00 -13.00
N ILE A 295 4.83 -2.38 -13.70
CA ILE A 295 5.95 -1.47 -14.03
C ILE A 295 5.46 -0.33 -14.91
N GLU A 296 4.71 -0.62 -15.98
CA GLU A 296 4.20 0.39 -16.91
C GLU A 296 3.27 1.38 -16.21
N ALA A 297 2.37 0.89 -15.35
CA ALA A 297 1.48 1.75 -14.56
C ALA A 297 2.25 2.60 -13.53
N ALA A 298 3.30 2.06 -12.94
CA ALA A 298 4.19 2.79 -12.05
C ALA A 298 5.00 3.87 -12.79
N GLU A 299 5.48 3.57 -14.01
CA GLU A 299 6.18 4.52 -14.88
C GLU A 299 5.28 5.68 -15.31
N ALA A 300 4.03 5.41 -15.68
CA ALA A 300 3.04 6.44 -15.98
C ALA A 300 2.75 7.32 -14.75
N SER A 301 2.61 6.73 -13.57
CA SER A 301 2.44 7.49 -12.31
C SER A 301 3.68 8.33 -12.01
N ALA A 302 4.88 7.78 -12.22
CA ALA A 302 6.14 8.49 -12.01
C ALA A 302 6.32 9.67 -12.98
N GLU A 303 5.79 9.59 -14.20
CA GLU A 303 5.76 10.70 -15.16
C GLU A 303 4.86 11.84 -14.66
N ALA A 304 3.68 11.52 -14.11
CA ALA A 304 2.78 12.50 -13.52
C ALA A 304 3.36 13.16 -12.24
N ILE A 305 4.07 12.39 -11.41
CA ILE A 305 4.62 12.85 -10.13
C ILE A 305 5.84 13.77 -10.31
N ARG A 306 6.70 13.48 -11.29
CA ARG A 306 8.03 14.09 -11.43
C ARG A 306 8.03 15.62 -11.51
N PRO A 307 7.21 16.28 -12.35
CA PRO A 307 7.23 17.73 -12.50
C PRO A 307 6.93 18.45 -11.18
N THR A 308 5.86 18.05 -10.50
CA THR A 308 5.46 18.64 -9.21
C THR A 308 6.54 18.46 -8.15
N LEU A 309 7.11 17.26 -8.04
CA LEU A 309 8.19 17.02 -7.07
C LEU A 309 9.47 17.81 -7.39
N LEU A 310 9.82 17.98 -8.68
CA LEU A 310 10.99 18.76 -9.08
C LEU A 310 10.81 20.23 -8.70
N GLU A 311 9.67 20.82 -9.04
CA GLU A 311 9.36 22.21 -8.71
C GLU A 311 9.31 22.42 -7.19
N PHE A 312 8.60 21.54 -6.48
CA PHE A 312 8.51 21.58 -5.03
C PHE A 312 9.90 21.45 -4.38
N GLY A 313 10.73 20.53 -4.88
CA GLY A 313 12.09 20.33 -4.38
C GLY A 313 13.04 21.51 -4.65
N GLN A 314 12.82 22.27 -5.73
CA GLN A 314 13.57 23.50 -6.00
C GLN A 314 13.20 24.64 -5.06
N LYS A 315 11.92 24.74 -4.66
CA LYS A 315 11.41 25.79 -3.76
C LYS A 315 11.73 25.50 -2.29
N TYR A 316 11.50 24.27 -1.84
CA TYR A 316 11.51 23.89 -0.42
C TYR A 316 12.63 22.91 -0.04
N GLY A 317 13.42 22.44 -1.01
CA GLY A 317 14.49 21.48 -0.80
C GLY A 317 14.05 20.02 -0.99
N SER A 318 15.03 19.10 -1.00
CA SER A 318 14.82 17.68 -1.30
C SER A 318 14.97 16.75 -0.08
N GLN A 319 15.05 17.32 1.12
CA GLN A 319 15.23 16.59 2.37
C GLN A 319 14.07 16.94 3.31
N GLY A 320 13.56 15.95 4.05
CA GLY A 320 12.36 16.15 4.89
C GLY A 320 12.47 17.34 5.85
N ALA A 321 13.59 17.46 6.58
CA ALA A 321 13.80 18.58 7.52
C ALA A 321 13.89 19.94 6.81
N ALA A 322 14.51 20.01 5.63
CA ALA A 322 14.62 21.24 4.86
C ALA A 322 13.25 21.69 4.32
N ILE A 323 12.42 20.74 3.88
CA ILE A 323 11.05 21.00 3.43
C ILE A 323 10.21 21.56 4.59
N GLU A 324 10.28 20.94 5.76
CA GLU A 324 9.55 21.39 6.95
C GLU A 324 9.96 22.81 7.36
N GLU A 325 11.27 23.07 7.49
CA GLU A 325 11.80 24.39 7.84
C GLU A 325 11.42 25.46 6.81
N ALA A 326 11.47 25.14 5.50
CA ALA A 326 11.14 26.08 4.44
C ALA A 326 9.63 26.41 4.41
N LEU A 327 8.75 25.44 4.63
CA LEU A 327 7.30 25.66 4.70
C LEU A 327 6.91 26.44 5.97
N ASP A 328 7.54 26.14 7.10
CA ASP A 328 7.34 26.88 8.35
C ASP A 328 7.78 28.34 8.19
N ALA A 329 8.95 28.57 7.57
CA ALA A 329 9.46 29.91 7.29
C ALA A 329 8.58 30.69 6.30
N ALA A 330 7.94 30.00 5.35
CA ALA A 330 6.98 30.60 4.43
C ALA A 330 5.61 30.90 5.06
N GLY A 331 5.35 30.42 6.29
CA GLY A 331 4.08 30.61 6.98
C GLY A 331 2.93 29.77 6.41
N ALA A 332 3.22 28.62 5.78
CA ALA A 332 2.20 27.76 5.20
C ALA A 332 1.21 27.26 6.27
N GLU A 333 -0.09 27.48 6.05
CA GLU A 333 -1.18 27.03 6.92
C GLU A 333 -1.59 25.60 6.54
N ALA A 334 -0.70 24.63 6.71
CA ALA A 334 -1.06 23.23 6.52
C ALA A 334 -1.77 22.70 7.78
N SER A 335 -3.08 22.54 7.68
CA SER A 335 -4.00 22.01 8.71
C SER A 335 -3.69 20.60 9.26
N SER A 336 -2.53 20.00 8.92
CA SER A 336 -1.93 18.87 9.64
C SER A 336 -0.41 18.79 9.38
N THR A 337 0.36 19.70 10.01
CA THR A 337 1.83 19.72 10.20
C THR A 337 2.69 19.55 8.94
N ASN A 338 3.52 20.55 8.61
CA ASN A 338 4.48 20.52 7.49
C ASN A 338 5.37 19.26 7.46
N SER A 339 5.60 18.61 8.60
CA SER A 339 6.20 17.27 8.70
C SER A 339 5.49 16.17 7.89
N ARG A 340 4.15 16.20 7.77
CA ARG A 340 3.38 15.27 6.94
C ARG A 340 3.62 15.51 5.45
N VAL A 341 3.69 16.78 5.05
CA VAL A 341 4.02 17.17 3.67
C VAL A 341 5.42 16.69 3.33
N ALA A 342 6.39 16.95 4.21
CA ALA A 342 7.75 16.46 4.09
C ALA A 342 7.81 14.93 3.98
N TYR A 343 7.09 14.20 4.84
CA TYR A 343 7.00 12.74 4.79
C TYR A 343 6.44 12.25 3.44
N ASN A 344 5.36 12.86 2.95
CA ASN A 344 4.72 12.49 1.69
C ASN A 344 5.62 12.79 0.48
N ALA A 345 6.31 13.93 0.46
CA ALA A 345 7.31 14.24 -0.56
C ALA A 345 8.45 13.20 -0.57
N MET A 346 8.95 12.80 0.61
CA MET A 346 9.97 11.77 0.73
C MET A 346 9.47 10.39 0.27
N ALA A 347 8.22 10.05 0.54
CA ALA A 347 7.61 8.79 0.06
C ALA A 347 7.53 8.76 -1.47
N LEU A 348 7.11 9.86 -2.11
CA LEU A 348 7.08 10.01 -3.56
C LEU A 348 8.49 9.93 -4.16
N LEU A 349 9.49 10.60 -3.57
CA LEU A 349 10.89 10.51 -4.00
C LEU A 349 11.43 9.08 -3.87
N GLY A 350 11.14 8.40 -2.76
CA GLY A 350 11.51 7.01 -2.53
C GLY A 350 10.86 6.06 -3.54
N PHE A 351 9.62 6.32 -3.96
CA PHE A 351 8.97 5.59 -5.04
C PHE A 351 9.71 5.77 -6.37
N LEU A 352 10.04 7.01 -6.75
CA LEU A 352 10.78 7.29 -7.98
C LEU A 352 12.17 6.63 -7.99
N ASP A 353 12.85 6.58 -6.84
CA ASP A 353 14.14 5.91 -6.70
C ASP A 353 14.02 4.39 -6.78
N LYS A 354 13.04 3.78 -6.11
CA LYS A 354 12.80 2.33 -6.23
C LYS A 354 12.48 1.91 -7.65
N LEU A 355 11.64 2.68 -8.34
CA LEU A 355 11.30 2.45 -9.74
C LEU A 355 12.54 2.48 -10.64
N ARG A 356 13.59 3.21 -10.24
CA ARG A 356 14.87 3.26 -10.94
C ARG A 356 15.57 1.90 -10.87
N GLY A 357 15.50 1.20 -11.99
CA GLY A 357 16.09 -0.12 -12.16
C GLY A 357 15.14 -1.26 -11.85
N THR A 358 13.84 -1.00 -11.64
CA THR A 358 12.86 -2.08 -11.46
C THR A 358 12.83 -3.01 -12.65
N ARG A 359 12.83 -2.46 -13.88
CA ARG A 359 12.92 -3.26 -15.11
C ARG A 359 14.12 -4.21 -15.11
N ALA A 360 15.31 -3.70 -14.83
CA ALA A 360 16.53 -4.49 -14.85
C ALA A 360 16.51 -5.62 -13.79
N VAL A 361 16.10 -5.32 -12.56
CA VAL A 361 16.07 -6.32 -11.48
C VAL A 361 14.94 -7.33 -11.69
N SER A 362 13.78 -6.92 -12.19
CA SER A 362 12.70 -7.84 -12.56
C SER A 362 13.08 -8.76 -13.70
N ALA A 363 13.75 -8.25 -14.75
CA ALA A 363 14.26 -9.09 -15.82
C ALA A 363 15.31 -10.10 -15.33
N GLU A 364 16.21 -9.73 -14.42
CA GLU A 364 17.12 -10.68 -13.77
C GLU A 364 16.37 -11.72 -12.93
N THR A 365 15.31 -11.33 -12.22
CA THR A 365 14.48 -12.26 -11.45
C THR A 365 13.80 -13.28 -12.37
N VAL A 366 13.29 -12.84 -13.52
CA VAL A 366 12.74 -13.75 -14.55
C VAL A 366 13.84 -14.71 -15.04
N ALA A 367 15.04 -14.20 -15.28
CA ALA A 367 16.16 -15.02 -15.72
C ALA A 367 16.59 -16.07 -14.65
N ASP A 368 16.54 -15.71 -13.37
CA ASP A 368 16.77 -16.65 -12.25
C ASP A 368 15.70 -17.74 -12.21
N ASN A 369 14.42 -17.36 -12.28
CA ASN A 369 13.29 -18.28 -12.27
C ASN A 369 13.36 -19.28 -13.43
N VAL A 370 13.60 -18.78 -14.65
CA VAL A 370 13.78 -19.63 -15.84
C VAL A 370 14.98 -20.56 -15.66
N ALA A 371 16.12 -20.06 -15.20
CA ALA A 371 17.30 -20.90 -14.99
C ALA A 371 17.04 -22.03 -13.97
N GLY A 372 16.29 -21.74 -12.89
CA GLY A 372 15.86 -22.73 -11.92
C GLY A 372 15.00 -23.83 -12.55
N ARG A 373 14.01 -23.45 -13.37
CA ARG A 373 13.16 -24.41 -14.11
C ARG A 373 13.92 -25.33 -15.04
N LEU A 374 14.94 -24.81 -15.71
CA LEU A 374 15.74 -25.60 -16.64
C LEU A 374 16.65 -26.60 -15.92
N ALA A 375 17.00 -26.37 -14.65
CA ALA A 375 17.88 -27.26 -13.90
C ALA A 375 17.27 -28.65 -13.65
N ASP A 376 15.96 -28.72 -13.46
CA ASP A 376 15.23 -29.95 -13.11
C ASP A 376 14.45 -30.52 -14.31
N ILE A 377 14.71 -30.03 -15.53
CA ILE A 377 13.93 -30.40 -16.71
C ILE A 377 13.96 -31.91 -16.98
N ASP A 378 15.11 -32.56 -16.74
CA ASP A 378 15.32 -33.97 -17.02
C ASP A 378 14.53 -34.91 -16.10
N ASP A 379 14.05 -34.42 -14.95
CA ASP A 379 13.28 -35.21 -13.98
C ASP A 379 11.81 -35.38 -14.38
N TYR A 380 11.34 -34.62 -15.39
CA TYR A 380 9.97 -34.68 -15.88
C TYR A 380 9.78 -35.66 -17.03
N SER A 381 8.54 -36.08 -17.26
CA SER A 381 8.17 -36.86 -18.45
C SER A 381 8.34 -36.01 -19.72
N ALA A 382 8.56 -36.64 -20.88
CA ALA A 382 8.83 -35.93 -22.14
C ALA A 382 7.75 -34.90 -22.50
N LYS A 383 6.47 -35.19 -22.23
CA LYS A 383 5.38 -34.23 -22.44
C LYS A 383 5.53 -33.00 -21.53
N VAL A 384 5.73 -33.22 -20.24
CA VAL A 384 5.91 -32.15 -19.25
C VAL A 384 7.18 -31.34 -19.52
N GLN A 385 8.24 -31.98 -20.03
CA GLN A 385 9.46 -31.28 -20.49
C GLN A 385 9.13 -30.24 -21.56
N GLN A 386 8.36 -30.61 -22.58
CA GLN A 386 7.99 -29.68 -23.65
C GLN A 386 7.13 -28.52 -23.13
N GLU A 387 6.11 -28.82 -22.31
CA GLU A 387 5.26 -27.80 -21.68
C GLU A 387 6.09 -26.82 -20.84
N ARG A 388 7.03 -27.31 -20.03
CA ARG A 388 7.92 -26.48 -19.21
C ARG A 388 8.87 -25.61 -20.03
N LEU A 389 9.37 -26.13 -21.17
CA LEU A 389 10.22 -25.38 -22.08
C LEU A 389 9.44 -24.27 -22.81
N GLU A 390 8.18 -24.53 -23.18
CA GLU A 390 7.28 -23.53 -23.74
C GLU A 390 6.94 -22.43 -22.72
N GLU A 391 6.62 -22.80 -21.47
CA GLU A 391 6.44 -21.85 -20.36
C GLU A 391 7.69 -20.99 -20.16
N ALA A 392 8.88 -21.60 -20.15
CA ALA A 392 10.14 -20.89 -20.03
C ALA A 392 10.38 -19.92 -21.19
N ALA A 393 10.08 -20.32 -22.42
CA ALA A 393 10.17 -19.46 -23.59
C ALA A 393 9.21 -18.26 -23.52
N GLU A 394 8.00 -18.46 -22.98
CA GLU A 394 7.04 -17.38 -22.73
C GLU A 394 7.57 -16.40 -21.69
N MET A 395 8.04 -16.91 -20.54
CA MET A 395 8.63 -16.08 -19.49
C MET A 395 9.81 -15.25 -20.00
N ILE A 396 10.69 -15.86 -20.81
CA ILE A 396 11.81 -15.13 -21.43
C ILE A 396 11.29 -14.01 -22.33
N ARG A 397 10.26 -14.28 -23.15
CA ARG A 397 9.71 -13.29 -24.07
C ARG A 397 9.11 -12.10 -23.32
N THR A 398 8.29 -12.33 -22.30
CA THR A 398 7.75 -11.24 -21.48
C THR A 398 8.86 -10.54 -20.69
N GLY A 399 9.84 -11.29 -20.16
CA GLY A 399 11.03 -10.71 -19.53
C GLY A 399 11.81 -9.78 -20.45
N GLN A 400 11.91 -10.11 -21.74
CA GLN A 400 12.52 -9.25 -22.77
C GLN A 400 11.66 -8.01 -23.07
N SER A 401 10.34 -8.06 -22.88
CA SER A 401 9.48 -6.86 -22.90
C SER A 401 9.71 -5.95 -21.69
N ILE A 402 10.10 -6.52 -20.54
CA ILE A 402 10.50 -5.76 -19.34
C ILE A 402 11.86 -5.07 -19.58
N ASP A 403 12.89 -5.82 -19.99
CA ASP A 403 14.22 -5.29 -20.34
C ASP A 403 14.79 -6.00 -21.59
N PRO A 404 14.67 -5.38 -22.78
CA PRO A 404 15.13 -5.97 -24.04
C PRO A 404 16.65 -6.18 -24.10
N ASN A 405 17.41 -5.42 -23.30
CA ASN A 405 18.86 -5.45 -23.32
C ASN A 405 19.44 -6.38 -22.25
N ASN A 406 18.61 -7.10 -21.50
CA ASN A 406 19.07 -8.02 -20.48
C ASN A 406 19.93 -9.15 -21.09
N PRO A 407 21.24 -9.22 -20.81
CA PRO A 407 22.14 -10.17 -21.48
C PRO A 407 21.86 -11.62 -21.08
N ARG A 408 21.27 -11.85 -19.90
CA ARG A 408 21.00 -13.19 -19.37
C ARG A 408 19.75 -13.79 -20.00
N LEU A 409 18.66 -13.02 -20.12
CA LEU A 409 17.47 -13.43 -20.85
C LEU A 409 17.80 -13.73 -22.33
N ASN A 410 18.63 -12.91 -22.96
CA ASN A 410 19.07 -13.13 -24.34
C ASN A 410 19.84 -14.46 -24.50
N ARG A 411 20.69 -14.82 -23.53
CA ARG A 411 21.37 -16.12 -23.51
C ARG A 411 20.40 -17.27 -23.25
N LEU A 412 19.51 -17.12 -22.27
CA LEU A 412 18.53 -18.14 -21.90
C LEU A 412 17.59 -18.46 -23.07
N ARG A 413 17.20 -17.46 -23.87
CA ARG A 413 16.40 -17.66 -25.09
C ARG A 413 17.03 -18.72 -26.00
N SER A 414 18.29 -18.53 -26.35
CA SER A 414 19.00 -19.49 -27.21
C SER A 414 19.16 -20.86 -26.55
N GLN A 415 19.34 -20.92 -25.23
CA GLN A 415 19.46 -22.18 -24.50
C GLN A 415 18.13 -22.95 -24.47
N VAL A 416 17.01 -22.28 -24.21
CA VAL A 416 15.67 -22.88 -24.23
C VAL A 416 15.34 -23.38 -25.63
N ASP A 417 15.58 -22.59 -26.67
CA ASP A 417 15.32 -23.00 -28.06
C ASP A 417 16.12 -24.27 -28.43
N GLN A 418 17.41 -24.31 -28.08
CA GLN A 418 18.27 -25.47 -28.34
C GLN A 418 17.84 -26.70 -27.55
N LEU A 419 17.51 -26.52 -26.27
CA LEU A 419 17.08 -27.61 -25.40
C LEU A 419 15.72 -28.17 -25.82
N ALA A 420 14.77 -27.31 -26.18
CA ALA A 420 13.47 -27.71 -26.69
C ALA A 420 13.59 -28.56 -27.97
N GLN A 421 14.43 -28.10 -28.91
CA GLN A 421 14.71 -28.87 -30.12
C GLN A 421 15.38 -30.22 -29.79
N ALA A 422 16.40 -30.23 -28.92
CA ALA A 422 17.09 -31.46 -28.54
C ALA A 422 16.15 -32.47 -27.85
N LYS A 423 15.27 -32.02 -26.95
CA LYS A 423 14.28 -32.88 -26.29
C LYS A 423 13.21 -33.38 -27.24
N ARG A 424 12.80 -32.57 -28.21
CA ARG A 424 11.91 -33.01 -29.28
C ARG A 424 12.56 -34.09 -30.12
N ASP A 425 13.81 -33.88 -30.54
CA ASP A 425 14.55 -34.87 -31.33
C ASP A 425 14.77 -36.18 -30.55
N GLU A 426 15.07 -36.09 -29.25
CA GLU A 426 15.17 -37.25 -28.36
C GLU A 426 13.84 -38.02 -28.28
N GLN A 427 12.71 -37.33 -28.09
CA GLN A 427 11.39 -37.95 -28.06
C GLN A 427 11.06 -38.61 -29.40
N MET A 428 11.33 -37.94 -30.52
CA MET A 428 11.09 -38.49 -31.85
C MET A 428 11.98 -39.69 -32.16
N ALA A 429 13.23 -39.69 -31.69
CA ALA A 429 14.12 -40.85 -31.80
C ALA A 429 13.60 -42.04 -30.99
N ARG A 430 13.10 -41.81 -29.76
CA ARG A 430 12.45 -42.84 -28.94
C ARG A 430 11.22 -43.42 -29.66
N ILE A 431 10.35 -42.57 -30.20
CA ILE A 431 9.17 -42.96 -30.99
C ILE A 431 9.56 -43.79 -32.22
N ALA A 432 10.59 -43.36 -32.95
CA ALA A 432 11.06 -44.05 -34.15
C ALA A 432 11.71 -45.41 -33.85
N SER A 433 12.29 -45.58 -32.66
CA SER A 433 12.92 -46.83 -32.23
C SER A 433 11.98 -47.81 -31.52
N ALA A 434 10.81 -47.35 -31.10
CA ALA A 434 9.85 -48.16 -30.37
C ALA A 434 9.17 -49.16 -31.32
N THR A 435 9.12 -50.42 -30.91
CA THR A 435 8.53 -51.52 -31.70
C THR A 435 7.28 -52.05 -31.03
N TRP A 436 6.28 -52.41 -31.82
CA TRP A 436 5.11 -53.13 -31.32
C TRP A 436 5.49 -54.57 -30.89
N PRO A 437 5.14 -55.01 -29.67
CA PRO A 437 5.64 -56.30 -29.15
C PRO A 437 5.05 -57.54 -29.85
N GLY A 438 3.94 -57.43 -30.59
CA GLY A 438 3.23 -58.58 -31.17
C GLY A 438 2.70 -59.56 -30.12
N HIS A 439 1.85 -60.51 -30.52
CA HIS A 439 1.33 -61.52 -29.58
C HIS A 439 2.47 -62.40 -29.05
N MET A 440 2.40 -62.77 -27.77
CA MET A 440 3.37 -63.70 -27.20
C MET A 440 3.34 -65.05 -27.94
N SER A 441 4.52 -65.61 -28.21
CA SER A 441 4.65 -66.94 -28.78
C SER A 441 4.32 -68.01 -27.74
N GLY A 442 3.51 -69.02 -28.10
CA GLY A 442 3.24 -70.17 -27.24
C GLY A 442 2.32 -69.84 -26.05
N PHE A 443 1.22 -69.13 -26.29
CA PHE A 443 0.21 -68.87 -25.27
C PHE A 443 -0.48 -70.17 -24.84
N ASP A 444 -0.17 -70.66 -23.64
CA ASP A 444 -0.73 -71.90 -23.07
C ASP A 444 -2.01 -71.67 -22.23
N GLY A 445 -2.59 -70.47 -22.30
CA GLY A 445 -3.82 -70.12 -21.60
C GLY A 445 -5.08 -70.55 -22.35
N PRO A 446 -6.25 -70.55 -21.69
CA PRO A 446 -7.52 -70.74 -22.39
C PRO A 446 -7.81 -69.58 -23.36
N GLY A 447 -8.38 -69.91 -24.52
CA GLY A 447 -8.62 -68.99 -25.64
C GLY A 447 -7.41 -68.87 -26.59
N SER A 448 -7.60 -68.24 -27.76
CA SER A 448 -6.48 -67.81 -28.60
C SER A 448 -6.10 -66.35 -28.32
N THR A 449 -4.85 -65.97 -28.57
CA THR A 449 -4.38 -64.59 -28.42
C THR A 449 -5.22 -63.61 -29.25
N ASP A 450 -5.64 -64.01 -30.46
CA ASP A 450 -6.44 -63.19 -31.38
C ASP A 450 -7.88 -62.98 -30.87
N GLN A 451 -8.48 -64.01 -30.27
CA GLN A 451 -9.80 -63.91 -29.66
C GLN A 451 -9.76 -63.00 -28.43
N LEU A 452 -8.72 -63.16 -27.60
CA LEU A 452 -8.54 -62.36 -26.39
C LEU A 452 -8.27 -60.90 -26.74
N SER A 453 -7.37 -60.62 -27.69
CA SER A 453 -7.09 -59.25 -28.12
C SER A 453 -8.30 -58.58 -28.74
N SER A 454 -9.05 -59.26 -29.60
CA SER A 454 -10.30 -58.73 -30.17
C SER A 454 -11.32 -58.40 -29.09
N SER A 455 -11.46 -59.25 -28.08
CA SER A 455 -12.39 -59.01 -26.97
C SER A 455 -11.95 -57.81 -26.11
N VAL A 456 -10.65 -57.63 -25.90
CA VAL A 456 -10.10 -56.49 -25.18
C VAL A 456 -10.28 -55.20 -25.98
N GLN A 457 -10.00 -55.23 -27.29
CA GLN A 457 -10.20 -54.08 -28.17
C GLN A 457 -11.64 -53.60 -28.15
N GLN A 458 -12.60 -54.52 -28.26
CA GLN A 458 -14.03 -54.19 -28.18
C GLN A 458 -14.38 -53.58 -26.81
N TYR A 459 -13.91 -54.18 -25.72
CA TYR A 459 -14.18 -53.68 -24.38
C TYR A 459 -13.67 -52.25 -24.18
N LEU A 460 -12.43 -51.95 -24.60
CA LEU A 460 -11.85 -50.61 -24.47
C LEU A 460 -12.47 -49.58 -25.42
N ALA A 461 -12.91 -50.01 -26.61
CA ALA A 461 -13.65 -49.15 -27.53
C ALA A 461 -15.03 -48.73 -26.99
N ASP A 462 -15.66 -49.60 -26.20
CA ASP A 462 -16.95 -49.35 -25.53
C ASP A 462 -16.79 -48.74 -24.12
N ASP A 463 -15.56 -48.61 -23.61
CA ASP A 463 -15.28 -48.11 -22.26
C ASP A 463 -15.52 -46.60 -22.17
N ARG A 464 -16.19 -46.17 -21.09
CA ARG A 464 -16.58 -44.77 -20.86
C ARG A 464 -15.36 -43.85 -20.72
N ASP A 465 -14.25 -44.34 -20.18
CA ASP A 465 -13.09 -43.51 -19.86
C ASP A 465 -12.03 -43.57 -20.99
N TRP A 466 -12.18 -44.48 -21.96
CA TRP A 466 -11.30 -44.64 -23.13
C TRP A 466 -12.06 -44.37 -24.45
N GLY A 467 -12.60 -45.40 -25.11
CA GLY A 467 -13.18 -45.28 -26.46
C GLY A 467 -14.43 -44.38 -26.54
N GLN A 468 -15.22 -44.31 -25.47
CA GLN A 468 -16.40 -43.45 -25.35
C GLN A 468 -16.16 -42.24 -24.44
N SER A 469 -14.89 -41.86 -24.21
CA SER A 469 -14.54 -40.71 -23.36
C SER A 469 -15.10 -39.41 -23.91
N GLU A 470 -15.96 -38.74 -23.14
CA GLU A 470 -16.51 -37.43 -23.50
C GLU A 470 -15.44 -36.33 -23.57
N LYS A 471 -14.32 -36.51 -22.84
CA LYS A 471 -13.24 -35.51 -22.75
C LYS A 471 -12.22 -35.66 -23.86
N ARG A 472 -11.83 -36.90 -24.17
CA ARG A 472 -10.80 -37.22 -25.16
C ARG A 472 -11.08 -38.60 -25.73
N PRO A 473 -11.97 -38.71 -26.74
CA PRO A 473 -12.25 -39.98 -27.41
C PRO A 473 -10.95 -40.57 -27.96
N GLN A 474 -10.71 -41.86 -27.67
CA GLN A 474 -9.50 -42.56 -28.08
C GLN A 474 -9.86 -43.73 -28.99
N ASP A 475 -9.22 -43.82 -30.15
CA ASP A 475 -9.40 -44.93 -31.06
C ASP A 475 -8.40 -46.03 -30.71
N VAL A 476 -8.92 -47.21 -30.37
CA VAL A 476 -8.13 -48.40 -30.07
C VAL A 476 -7.66 -49.04 -31.38
N LEU A 477 -6.39 -48.83 -31.72
CA LEU A 477 -5.80 -49.24 -33.00
C LEU A 477 -5.43 -50.72 -33.02
N ALA A 478 -4.75 -51.19 -31.97
CA ALA A 478 -4.28 -52.57 -31.88
C ALA A 478 -4.18 -53.04 -30.43
N VAL A 479 -4.36 -54.34 -30.22
CA VAL A 479 -4.16 -54.99 -28.92
C VAL A 479 -3.29 -56.23 -29.10
N SER A 480 -2.26 -56.33 -28.27
CA SER A 480 -1.41 -57.50 -28.19
C SER A 480 -1.52 -58.18 -26.82
N VAL A 481 -1.51 -59.51 -26.80
CA VAL A 481 -1.40 -60.30 -25.57
C VAL A 481 0.08 -60.55 -25.32
N THR A 482 0.64 -59.93 -24.29
CA THR A 482 2.09 -59.88 -24.06
C THR A 482 2.58 -60.86 -23.00
N GLY A 483 1.67 -61.50 -22.27
CA GLY A 483 2.03 -62.46 -21.23
C GLY A 483 0.94 -63.48 -20.90
N PRO A 484 1.30 -64.54 -20.16
CA PRO A 484 0.34 -65.54 -19.72
C PRO A 484 -0.62 -64.96 -18.67
N TRP A 485 -1.74 -65.65 -18.43
CA TRP A 485 -2.65 -65.31 -17.33
C TRP A 485 -1.94 -65.28 -15.98
N GLN A 486 -2.16 -64.19 -15.23
CA GLN A 486 -1.60 -63.97 -13.90
C GLN A 486 -2.70 -63.88 -12.85
N VAL A 487 -2.37 -64.21 -11.61
CA VAL A 487 -3.32 -64.05 -10.49
C VAL A 487 -3.46 -62.56 -10.18
N ALA A 488 -4.68 -62.04 -10.26
CA ALA A 488 -4.99 -60.65 -9.91
C ALA A 488 -5.32 -60.51 -8.42
N ALA A 489 -6.15 -61.41 -7.90
CA ALA A 489 -6.56 -61.41 -6.50
C ALA A 489 -6.58 -62.84 -5.91
N LYS A 490 -6.34 -62.92 -4.60
CA LYS A 490 -6.38 -64.14 -3.81
C LYS A 490 -7.32 -63.95 -2.62
N ASP A 491 -7.95 -65.01 -2.17
CA ASP A 491 -8.72 -65.00 -0.92
C ASP A 491 -7.80 -64.99 0.32
N MET A 492 -8.42 -64.94 1.51
CA MET A 492 -7.70 -64.98 2.80
C MET A 492 -6.87 -66.25 3.03
N PHE A 493 -7.06 -67.29 2.22
CA PHE A 493 -6.31 -68.55 2.27
C PHE A 493 -5.27 -68.65 1.14
N GLY A 494 -5.04 -67.57 0.39
CA GLY A 494 -4.05 -67.51 -0.69
C GLY A 494 -4.49 -68.20 -1.99
N ARG A 495 -5.76 -68.58 -2.13
CA ARG A 495 -6.30 -69.23 -3.33
C ARG A 495 -6.68 -68.17 -4.36
N PRO A 496 -6.33 -68.33 -5.66
CA PRO A 496 -6.76 -67.40 -6.69
C PRO A 496 -8.29 -67.29 -6.78
N ILE A 497 -8.79 -66.05 -6.75
CA ILE A 497 -10.20 -65.72 -6.94
C ILE A 497 -10.43 -64.80 -8.15
N GLN A 498 -9.35 -64.27 -8.73
CA GLN A 498 -9.42 -63.42 -9.92
C GLN A 498 -8.13 -63.55 -10.73
N TRP A 499 -8.26 -63.47 -12.06
CA TRP A 499 -7.14 -63.50 -13.00
C TRP A 499 -7.04 -62.20 -13.78
N ARG A 500 -5.83 -61.88 -14.25
CA ARG A 500 -5.56 -60.78 -15.16
C ARG A 500 -4.74 -61.26 -16.37
N LEU A 501 -4.97 -60.63 -17.51
CA LEU A 501 -4.26 -60.88 -18.75
C LEU A 501 -3.37 -59.66 -19.08
N PRO A 502 -2.04 -59.81 -19.09
CA PRO A 502 -1.14 -58.77 -19.58
C PRO A 502 -1.33 -58.53 -21.08
N VAL A 503 -1.60 -57.29 -21.45
CA VAL A 503 -1.77 -56.85 -22.84
C VAL A 503 -1.04 -55.54 -23.08
N THR A 504 -0.69 -55.26 -24.33
CA THR A 504 -0.29 -53.92 -24.76
C THR A 504 -1.36 -53.40 -25.70
N VAL A 505 -1.81 -52.17 -25.50
CA VAL A 505 -2.86 -51.53 -26.29
C VAL A 505 -2.32 -50.27 -26.93
N ALA A 506 -2.36 -50.19 -28.26
CA ALA A 506 -2.06 -48.97 -28.99
C ALA A 506 -3.35 -48.20 -29.21
N ILE A 507 -3.33 -46.93 -28.83
CA ILE A 507 -4.41 -45.98 -29.07
C ILE A 507 -3.89 -44.74 -29.81
N THR A 508 -4.81 -44.03 -30.43
CA THR A 508 -4.58 -42.68 -30.95
C THR A 508 -5.76 -41.79 -30.65
N ASP A 509 -5.56 -40.49 -30.75
CA ASP A 509 -6.61 -39.48 -30.73
C ASP A 509 -6.39 -38.49 -31.88
N ASP A 510 -7.17 -37.42 -31.89
CA ASP A 510 -7.10 -36.35 -32.89
C ASP A 510 -5.80 -35.55 -32.86
N GLU A 511 -5.04 -35.59 -31.76
CA GLU A 511 -3.75 -34.90 -31.64
C GLU A 511 -2.62 -35.76 -32.21
N LEU A 512 -2.60 -37.06 -31.89
CA LEU A 512 -1.52 -37.98 -32.28
C LEU A 512 -1.68 -38.51 -33.71
N ARG A 513 -2.93 -38.61 -34.19
CA ARG A 513 -3.22 -39.18 -35.51
C ARG A 513 -2.57 -38.41 -36.66
N PRO A 514 -2.65 -37.07 -36.74
CA PRO A 514 -1.99 -36.30 -37.79
C PRO A 514 -0.47 -36.49 -37.80
N GLU A 515 0.14 -36.78 -36.66
CA GLU A 515 1.59 -36.98 -36.52
C GLU A 515 2.05 -38.39 -36.90
N GLY A 516 1.12 -39.30 -37.19
CA GLY A 516 1.45 -40.69 -37.49
C GLY A 516 1.91 -41.46 -36.24
N VAL A 517 1.48 -41.06 -35.04
CA VAL A 517 1.94 -41.60 -33.76
C VAL A 517 0.79 -42.30 -33.04
N ALA A 518 1.10 -43.41 -32.37
CA ALA A 518 0.21 -44.07 -31.42
C ALA A 518 0.85 -44.03 -30.02
N GLN A 519 0.01 -44.00 -28.99
CA GLN A 519 0.42 -44.23 -27.61
C GLN A 519 0.11 -45.69 -27.25
N ALA A 520 1.12 -46.45 -26.88
CA ALA A 520 0.99 -47.81 -26.37
C ALA A 520 0.96 -47.80 -24.84
N PHE A 521 -0.02 -48.50 -24.28
CA PHE A 521 -0.15 -48.74 -22.85
C PHE A 521 0.06 -50.20 -22.54
N GLU A 522 0.86 -50.50 -21.53
CA GLU A 522 0.89 -51.83 -20.92
C GLU A 522 -0.27 -51.94 -19.93
N LEU A 523 -1.24 -52.80 -20.23
CA LEU A 523 -2.41 -53.01 -19.40
C LEU A 523 -2.44 -54.42 -18.81
N SER A 524 -3.16 -54.56 -17.71
CA SER A 524 -3.59 -55.85 -17.19
C SER A 524 -5.10 -55.91 -17.21
N MET A 525 -5.67 -56.65 -18.15
CA MET A 525 -7.13 -56.84 -18.28
C MET A 525 -7.62 -57.80 -17.21
N VAL A 526 -8.52 -57.36 -16.35
CA VAL A 526 -8.98 -58.11 -15.18
C VAL A 526 -10.24 -58.89 -15.53
N ALA A 527 -10.22 -60.21 -15.32
CA ALA A 527 -11.39 -61.05 -15.50
C ALA A 527 -12.33 -61.00 -14.28
N LYS A 528 -13.56 -61.49 -14.42
CA LYS A 528 -14.52 -61.55 -13.31
C LYS A 528 -13.99 -62.40 -12.15
N GLU A 529 -14.32 -62.00 -10.94
CA GLU A 529 -14.08 -62.82 -9.75
C GLU A 529 -14.89 -64.13 -9.83
N GLY A 530 -14.34 -65.20 -9.27
CA GLY A 530 -15.03 -66.48 -9.13
C GLY A 530 -14.72 -67.18 -7.82
N ALA A 531 -15.27 -68.38 -7.66
CA ALA A 531 -15.00 -69.19 -6.47
C ALA A 531 -13.49 -69.55 -6.38
N PRO A 532 -12.95 -69.79 -5.17
CA PRO A 532 -11.54 -70.10 -4.98
C PRO A 532 -11.07 -71.27 -5.86
N ASN A 533 -10.02 -71.04 -6.65
CA ASN A 533 -9.46 -71.95 -7.68
C ASN A 533 -10.36 -72.22 -8.90
N GLU A 534 -11.55 -71.61 -8.98
CA GLU A 534 -12.50 -71.73 -10.10
C GLU A 534 -12.74 -70.38 -10.80
N ALA A 535 -11.94 -69.36 -10.49
CA ALA A 535 -12.02 -68.05 -11.12
C ALA A 535 -11.80 -68.14 -12.64
N PRO A 536 -12.67 -67.54 -13.46
CA PRO A 536 -12.60 -67.66 -14.91
C PRO A 536 -11.36 -66.96 -15.47
N LYS A 537 -10.71 -67.62 -16.45
CA LYS A 537 -9.63 -67.05 -17.27
C LYS A 537 -10.18 -66.70 -18.65
N SER A 538 -11.20 -65.85 -18.69
CA SER A 538 -11.89 -65.47 -19.92
C SER A 538 -12.67 -64.17 -19.75
N PRO A 539 -13.02 -63.45 -20.84
CA PRO A 539 -14.02 -62.40 -20.80
C PRO A 539 -15.40 -62.92 -20.30
N PRO A 540 -16.32 -62.04 -19.86
CA PRO A 540 -16.25 -60.58 -19.89
C PRO A 540 -15.23 -60.00 -18.89
N TRP A 541 -14.70 -58.83 -19.21
CA TRP A 541 -13.74 -58.11 -18.38
C TRP A 541 -14.44 -57.35 -17.25
N ASP A 542 -13.81 -57.30 -16.09
CA ASP A 542 -14.27 -56.55 -14.92
C ASP A 542 -13.67 -55.14 -14.88
N GLY A 543 -12.49 -54.96 -15.47
CA GLY A 543 -11.75 -53.72 -15.53
C GLY A 543 -10.35 -53.93 -16.10
N PHE A 544 -9.48 -52.95 -15.90
CA PHE A 544 -8.07 -53.04 -16.27
C PHE A 544 -7.21 -52.21 -15.31
N TRP A 545 -5.93 -52.58 -15.21
CA TRP A 545 -4.92 -51.78 -14.55
C TRP A 545 -3.96 -51.22 -15.59
N VAL A 546 -3.63 -49.93 -15.48
CA VAL A 546 -2.71 -49.24 -16.38
C VAL A 546 -1.30 -49.28 -15.80
N GLY A 547 -0.35 -49.80 -16.56
CA GLY A 547 1.07 -49.80 -16.27
C GLY A 547 1.79 -48.67 -17.03
N ASP A 548 3.00 -48.99 -17.53
CA ASP A 548 3.80 -48.04 -18.28
C ASP A 548 3.19 -47.72 -19.64
N ASN A 549 3.62 -46.61 -20.23
CA ASN A 549 3.25 -46.23 -21.59
C ASN A 549 4.45 -45.70 -22.38
N TYR A 550 4.35 -45.81 -23.69
CA TYR A 550 5.32 -45.28 -24.62
C TYR A 550 4.64 -44.87 -25.92
N TYR A 551 5.33 -44.09 -26.74
CA TYR A 551 4.84 -43.67 -28.05
C TYR A 551 5.59 -44.44 -29.14
N LEU A 552 4.90 -44.76 -30.23
CA LEU A 552 5.47 -45.45 -31.40
C LEU A 552 4.84 -44.93 -32.69
N ARG A 553 5.47 -45.19 -33.83
CA ARG A 553 4.88 -44.87 -35.14
C ARG A 553 3.70 -45.81 -35.43
N MET A 554 2.61 -45.26 -35.94
CA MET A 554 1.45 -46.06 -36.36
C MET A 554 1.82 -47.09 -37.45
N GLY A 555 2.85 -46.83 -38.25
CA GLY A 555 3.35 -47.78 -39.25
C GLY A 555 4.00 -49.05 -38.67
N GLU A 556 4.29 -49.07 -37.37
CA GLU A 556 4.82 -50.25 -36.65
C GLU A 556 3.71 -51.13 -36.07
N LEU A 557 2.44 -50.71 -36.20
CA LEU A 557 1.28 -51.49 -35.78
C LEU A 557 0.94 -52.58 -36.82
N PRO A 558 0.31 -53.70 -36.40
CA PRO A 558 0.03 -54.87 -37.25
C PRO A 558 -1.02 -54.66 -38.35
#